data_AF-Q49981-F1
#
_entry.id   AF-Q49981-F1
#
_cell.length_a   1.000
_cell.length_b   1.000
_cell.length_c   1.000
_cell.angle_alpha   90.00
_cell.angle_beta   90.00
_cell.angle_gamma   90.00
#
_symmetry.space_group_name_H-M   'P 1'
#
loop_
_entity.id
_entity.type
_entity.pdbx_description
1 polymer ?
#
loop_
_entity_poly.entity_id
_entity_poly.type
_entity_poly.pdbx_seq_one_letter_code
_entity_poly.pdbx_strand_id
1 'polypeptide(L)'
;MLDCPVMYDDQNGTAIVVLVAPMVAIILLGRGMSSLNVVGVRRRYRRGYFHESFSYHRCFRHYCARFAWHSAYRVRRHELREVSLIWRDVPTPAVSPATWPRCSLALLCSLGCRRSWSLEELLVMMAPDGIVFVLSDPDPEIHPGVAAKYVAVVAIGRSDFCSQINSVLVFPGVFCGALDAETSRITEKMMVAAVEAIFCVASDDFTLDRIVPSLLNFRVGEAGALATEASDVAG
;
A
#
# COMPACT_ATOMS: atom_id res chain seq x y z
N MET A 1 -26.41 13.63 -2.04
CA MET A 1 -25.24 13.14 -1.29
C MET A 1 -25.78 12.48 -0.03
N LEU A 2 -25.10 11.48 0.51
CA LEU A 2 -25.47 10.92 1.81
C LEU A 2 -24.92 11.85 2.90
N ASP A 3 -25.70 12.05 3.97
CA ASP A 3 -25.33 12.89 5.12
C ASP A 3 -24.53 12.12 6.17
N CYS A 4 -23.89 11.01 5.77
CA CYS A 4 -23.09 10.15 6.63
C CYS A 4 -21.81 9.72 5.91
N PRO A 5 -20.73 9.41 6.65
CA PRO A 5 -19.49 8.98 6.04
C PRO A 5 -19.71 7.65 5.33
N VAL A 6 -19.28 7.58 4.07
CA VAL A 6 -19.26 6.34 3.28
C VAL A 6 -17.82 5.93 3.08
N MET A 7 -17.48 4.73 3.56
CA MET A 7 -16.19 4.09 3.37
C MET A 7 -16.38 2.73 2.69
N TYR A 8 -15.72 2.54 1.56
CA TYR A 8 -15.57 1.24 0.92
C TYR A 8 -14.32 0.57 1.49
N ASP A 9 -14.49 -0.57 2.17
CA ASP A 9 -13.41 -1.23 2.89
C ASP A 9 -12.33 -1.80 1.94
N ASP A 10 -12.79 -2.48 0.89
CA ASP A 10 -12.01 -3.00 -0.23
C ASP A 10 -11.13 -1.95 -0.91
N GLN A 11 -11.56 -0.68 -0.90
CA GLN A 11 -10.83 0.44 -1.49
C GLN A 11 -10.01 1.26 -0.48
N ASN A 12 -10.65 1.77 0.57
CA ASN A 12 -10.03 2.71 1.52
C ASN A 12 -9.24 1.98 2.60
N GLY A 13 -9.83 0.92 3.18
CA GLY A 13 -9.17 0.13 4.22
C GLY A 13 -7.92 -0.55 3.68
N THR A 14 -8.04 -1.24 2.55
CA THR A 14 -6.90 -1.83 1.86
C THR A 14 -5.86 -0.77 1.48
N ALA A 15 -6.27 0.43 1.06
CA ALA A 15 -5.33 1.52 0.73
C ALA A 15 -4.47 1.93 1.91
N ILE A 16 -5.06 2.13 3.08
CA ILE A 16 -4.30 2.51 4.28
C ILE A 16 -3.26 1.42 4.63
N VAL A 17 -3.65 0.15 4.61
CA VAL A 17 -2.74 -0.96 4.97
C VAL A 17 -1.63 -1.14 3.92
N VAL A 18 -1.97 -1.09 2.63
CA VAL A 18 -1.01 -1.13 1.51
C VAL A 18 -0.07 0.07 1.51
N LEU A 19 -0.43 1.18 2.17
CA LEU A 19 0.46 2.32 2.34
C LEU A 19 1.44 2.14 3.50
N VAL A 20 0.99 1.64 4.66
CA VAL A 20 1.86 1.41 5.83
C VAL A 20 2.99 0.43 5.48
N ALA A 21 2.64 -0.68 4.84
CA ALA A 21 3.53 -1.84 4.70
C ALA A 21 4.83 -1.56 3.88
N PRO A 22 4.79 -0.85 2.73
CA PRO A 22 6.00 -0.49 2.00
C PRO A 22 6.93 0.43 2.79
N MET A 23 6.40 1.32 3.62
CA MET A 23 7.22 2.26 4.39
C MET A 23 8.05 1.53 5.43
N VAL A 24 7.39 0.63 6.15
CA VAL A 24 8.03 -0.26 7.10
C VAL A 24 9.14 -1.04 6.40
N ALA A 25 8.82 -1.67 5.26
CA ALA A 25 9.81 -2.42 4.49
C ALA A 25 11.01 -1.56 4.08
N ILE A 26 10.78 -0.35 3.57
CA ILE A 26 11.86 0.58 3.15
C ILE A 26 12.74 0.98 4.33
N ILE A 27 12.15 1.29 5.47
CA ILE A 27 12.89 1.68 6.68
C ILE A 27 13.73 0.50 7.17
N LEU A 28 13.15 -0.69 7.24
CA LEU A 28 13.86 -1.91 7.65
C LEU A 28 14.96 -2.32 6.67
N LEU A 29 14.78 -2.06 5.37
CA LEU A 29 15.78 -2.29 4.33
C LEU A 29 16.82 -1.16 4.21
N GLY A 30 16.73 -0.11 5.03
CA GLY A 30 17.64 1.04 4.98
C GLY A 30 17.57 1.84 3.67
N ARG A 31 16.42 1.83 3.00
CA ARG A 31 16.21 2.49 1.70
C ARG A 31 15.63 3.89 1.85
N GLY A 32 15.91 4.74 0.85
CA GLY A 32 15.26 6.04 0.72
C GLY A 32 13.97 5.92 -0.08
N MET A 33 12.92 6.65 0.29
CA MET A 33 11.64 6.69 -0.44
C MET A 33 11.81 7.05 -1.93
N SER A 34 12.81 7.88 -2.27
CA SER A 34 13.13 8.28 -3.65
C SER A 34 13.66 7.14 -4.52
N SER A 35 14.13 6.05 -3.92
CA SER A 35 14.65 4.88 -4.64
C SER A 35 13.55 3.91 -5.07
N LEU A 36 12.31 4.13 -4.62
CA LEU A 36 11.19 3.27 -4.96
C LEU A 36 10.79 3.39 -6.43
N ASN A 37 10.86 2.27 -7.15
CA ASN A 37 10.14 2.09 -8.40
C ASN A 37 9.05 1.05 -8.20
N VAL A 38 7.81 1.51 -8.29
CA VAL A 38 6.63 0.67 -8.06
C VAL A 38 6.08 0.17 -9.38
N VAL A 39 5.81 -1.13 -9.47
CA VAL A 39 5.13 -1.77 -10.61
C VAL A 39 3.82 -2.38 -10.12
N GLY A 40 2.70 -1.93 -10.68
CA GLY A 40 1.38 -2.54 -10.47
C GLY A 40 1.03 -3.49 -11.61
N VAL A 41 0.67 -4.73 -11.27
CA VAL A 41 0.16 -5.72 -12.23
C VAL A 41 -1.34 -5.88 -12.01
N ARG A 42 -2.14 -5.68 -13.07
CA ARG A 42 -3.60 -5.76 -13.03
C ARG A 42 -4.12 -6.56 -14.22
N ARG A 43 -5.24 -7.26 -14.08
CA ARG A 43 -6.02 -7.81 -15.21
C ARG A 43 -6.99 -6.79 -15.77
N ARG A 44 -7.02 -6.66 -17.10
CA ARG A 44 -8.00 -5.84 -17.82
C ARG A 44 -9.30 -6.63 -17.92
N TYR A 45 -10.28 -6.29 -17.09
CA TYR A 45 -11.64 -6.79 -17.27
C TYR A 45 -12.31 -6.11 -18.48
N ARG A 46 -13.14 -6.88 -19.20
CA ARG A 46 -13.78 -6.47 -20.47
C ARG A 46 -14.84 -5.38 -20.30
N ARG A 47 -15.38 -5.22 -19.08
CA ARG A 47 -16.21 -4.10 -18.66
C ARG A 47 -15.39 -3.35 -17.62
N GLY A 48 -15.09 -2.07 -17.91
CA GLY A 48 -14.24 -1.24 -17.07
C GLY A 48 -14.74 -1.13 -15.63
N TYR A 49 -13.91 -0.51 -14.79
CA TYR A 49 -14.10 -0.23 -13.36
C TYR A 49 -13.55 -1.30 -12.41
N PHE A 50 -12.25 -1.19 -12.14
CA PHE A 50 -11.69 -1.54 -10.84
C PHE A 50 -11.27 -0.20 -10.20
N HIS A 51 -11.99 0.26 -9.19
CA HIS A 51 -11.83 1.60 -8.59
C HIS A 51 -10.69 1.68 -7.55
N GLU A 52 -10.35 0.57 -6.88
CA GLU A 52 -9.37 0.50 -5.78
C GLU A 52 -8.03 1.14 -6.13
N SER A 53 -7.57 0.80 -7.32
CA SER A 53 -6.40 1.28 -8.05
C SER A 53 -6.14 2.78 -8.02
N PHE A 54 -7.19 3.60 -8.09
CA PHE A 54 -7.07 5.04 -8.15
C PHE A 54 -6.93 5.66 -6.75
N SER A 55 -7.53 5.02 -5.75
CA SER A 55 -7.42 5.40 -4.34
C SER A 55 -5.98 5.25 -3.85
N TYR A 56 -5.33 4.10 -4.11
CA TYR A 56 -3.92 3.89 -3.75
C TYR A 56 -3.01 4.95 -4.36
N HIS A 57 -3.16 5.25 -5.65
CA HIS A 57 -2.27 6.17 -6.36
C HIS A 57 -2.33 7.58 -5.78
N ARG A 58 -3.53 8.12 -5.54
CA ARG A 58 -3.70 9.47 -5.00
C ARG A 58 -3.22 9.56 -3.56
N CYS A 59 -3.60 8.59 -2.73
CA CYS A 59 -3.18 8.53 -1.34
C CYS A 59 -1.67 8.34 -1.20
N PHE A 60 -1.06 7.45 -2.00
CA PHE A 60 0.40 7.25 -2.04
C PHE A 60 1.12 8.55 -2.43
N ARG A 61 0.62 9.26 -3.45
CA ARG A 61 1.20 10.54 -3.89
C ARG A 61 1.05 11.64 -2.81
N HIS A 62 -0.11 11.72 -2.16
CA HIS A 62 -0.35 12.67 -1.07
C HIS A 62 0.54 12.36 0.13
N TYR A 63 0.65 11.08 0.49
CA TYR A 63 1.48 10.59 1.57
C TYR A 63 2.96 10.87 1.33
N CYS A 64 3.51 10.47 0.18
CA CYS A 64 4.92 10.72 -0.17
C CYS A 64 5.24 12.22 -0.14
N ALA A 65 4.32 13.08 -0.58
CA ALA A 65 4.50 14.53 -0.51
C ALA A 65 4.57 15.08 0.94
N ARG A 66 3.84 14.47 1.87
CA ARG A 66 3.79 14.85 3.30
C ARG A 66 4.95 14.25 4.11
N PHE A 67 5.36 13.03 3.81
CA PHE A 67 6.52 12.37 4.42
C PHE A 67 7.85 13.03 4.04
N ALA A 68 7.97 13.46 2.77
CA ALA A 68 9.05 14.32 2.29
C ALA A 68 9.18 15.65 3.07
N TRP A 69 8.14 16.04 3.80
CA TRP A 69 8.08 17.24 4.63
C TRP A 69 8.51 16.99 6.09
N HIS A 70 8.29 15.79 6.64
CA HIS A 70 8.56 15.47 8.05
C HIS A 70 9.94 14.85 8.30
N SER A 71 10.48 14.13 7.33
CA SER A 71 11.87 13.67 7.41
C SER A 71 12.79 14.88 7.22
N ALA A 72 13.72 15.11 8.17
CA ALA A 72 14.75 16.15 8.10
C ALA A 72 15.78 15.96 6.96
N TYR A 73 15.39 15.26 5.90
CA TYR A 73 16.03 15.21 4.60
C TYR A 73 15.17 16.00 3.63
N ARG A 74 15.73 17.11 3.15
CA ARG A 74 15.13 18.09 2.26
C ARG A 74 14.78 17.47 0.90
N VAL A 75 13.73 16.65 0.82
CA VAL A 75 13.17 16.19 -0.47
C VAL A 75 12.48 17.38 -1.10
N ARG A 76 13.10 17.96 -2.12
CA ARG A 76 12.58 19.17 -2.77
C ARG A 76 11.30 18.83 -3.54
N ARG A 77 10.34 19.78 -3.63
CA ARG A 77 9.08 19.64 -4.40
C ARG A 77 9.25 19.11 -5.85
N HIS A 78 10.43 19.24 -6.45
CA HIS A 78 10.76 18.69 -7.77
C HIS A 78 11.18 17.21 -7.74
N GLU A 79 11.76 16.71 -6.65
CA GLU A 79 12.15 15.29 -6.45
C GLU A 79 10.91 14.41 -6.21
N LEU A 80 9.80 14.99 -5.73
CA LEU A 80 8.47 14.33 -5.73
C LEU A 80 7.91 14.08 -7.14
N ARG A 81 8.44 14.75 -8.18
CA ARG A 81 8.15 14.42 -9.59
C ARG A 81 9.06 13.31 -10.11
N GLU A 82 10.20 13.06 -9.45
CA GLU A 82 11.21 12.05 -9.80
C GLU A 82 11.12 10.75 -8.99
N VAL A 83 10.25 10.66 -7.98
CA VAL A 83 9.65 9.37 -7.65
C VAL A 83 8.80 9.00 -8.86
N SER A 84 9.46 8.45 -9.88
CA SER A 84 8.84 7.95 -11.09
C SER A 84 8.05 6.71 -10.72
N LEU A 85 6.93 6.96 -10.05
CA LEU A 85 5.84 6.02 -9.88
C LEU A 85 5.37 5.70 -11.29
N ILE A 86 5.89 4.64 -11.88
CA ILE A 86 5.30 4.03 -13.08
C ILE A 86 4.01 3.30 -12.64
N TRP A 87 3.10 4.03 -12.00
CA TRP A 87 1.66 3.86 -12.21
C TRP A 87 1.33 4.63 -13.49
N ARG A 88 1.96 4.24 -14.61
CA ARG A 88 1.25 4.44 -15.86
C ARG A 88 -0.04 3.64 -15.68
N ASP A 89 -1.17 4.19 -16.08
CA ASP A 89 -2.24 3.35 -16.60
C ASP A 89 -1.61 2.59 -17.78
N VAL A 90 -0.79 1.59 -17.48
CA VAL A 90 -0.45 0.53 -18.39
C VAL A 90 -1.76 -0.22 -18.34
N PRO A 91 -2.59 -0.15 -19.38
CA PRO A 91 -3.62 -1.16 -19.49
C PRO A 91 -2.91 -2.52 -19.35
N THR A 92 -3.65 -3.61 -19.25
CA THR A 92 -3.01 -4.91 -19.32
C THR A 92 -2.59 -5.28 -20.77
N PRO A 93 -1.82 -4.48 -21.55
CA PRO A 93 -0.90 -5.06 -22.50
C PRO A 93 0.53 -4.84 -22.00
N ALA A 94 1.16 -5.96 -21.63
CA ALA A 94 2.59 -6.08 -21.40
C ALA A 94 3.16 -5.17 -20.31
N VAL A 95 3.20 -5.67 -19.06
CA VAL A 95 4.33 -5.34 -18.19
C VAL A 95 5.57 -5.86 -18.95
N SER A 96 6.28 -4.96 -19.61
CA SER A 96 7.47 -5.34 -20.38
C SER A 96 8.55 -5.82 -19.40
N PRO A 97 9.27 -6.92 -19.67
CA PRO A 97 10.44 -7.30 -18.88
C PRO A 97 11.42 -6.13 -18.67
N ALA A 98 11.44 -5.16 -19.58
CA ALA A 98 12.28 -3.96 -19.46
C ALA A 98 11.98 -3.07 -18.22
N THR A 99 10.82 -3.18 -17.57
CA THR A 99 10.50 -2.38 -16.37
C THR A 99 10.90 -3.06 -15.06
N TRP A 100 11.10 -4.38 -15.06
CA TRP A 100 11.37 -5.16 -13.85
C TRP A 100 12.77 -4.94 -13.24
N PRO A 101 13.86 -4.79 -14.03
CA PRO A 101 15.21 -4.47 -13.52
C PRO A 101 15.31 -3.30 -12.54
N ARG A 102 14.38 -2.35 -12.61
CA ARG A 102 14.34 -1.19 -11.70
C ARG A 102 13.30 -1.32 -10.61
N CYS A 103 12.36 -2.26 -10.72
CA CYS A 103 11.25 -2.46 -9.81
C CYS A 103 11.74 -2.87 -8.42
N SER A 104 11.46 -2.04 -7.41
CA SER A 104 11.75 -2.33 -6.01
C SER A 104 10.51 -2.74 -5.23
N LEU A 105 9.31 -2.38 -5.71
CA LEU A 105 8.03 -2.77 -5.12
C LEU A 105 7.07 -3.24 -6.23
N ALA A 106 6.66 -4.50 -6.18
CA ALA A 106 5.64 -5.05 -7.06
C ALA A 106 4.31 -5.21 -6.32
N LEU A 107 3.22 -4.68 -6.88
CA LEU A 107 1.86 -4.86 -6.39
C LEU A 107 1.12 -5.77 -7.36
N LEU A 108 0.86 -7.00 -6.94
CA LEU A 108 0.18 -8.01 -7.74
C LEU A 108 -1.29 -8.04 -7.32
N CYS A 109 -2.17 -7.71 -8.26
CA CYS A 109 -3.62 -7.81 -8.10
C CYS A 109 -4.18 -8.58 -9.31
N SER A 110 -4.84 -9.71 -9.06
CA SER A 110 -5.48 -10.66 -9.99
C SER A 110 -4.57 -11.63 -10.76
N LEU A 111 -5.07 -12.88 -10.85
CA LEU A 111 -4.51 -13.99 -11.61
C LEU A 111 -4.26 -13.65 -13.09
N GLY A 112 -2.98 -13.67 -13.48
CA GLY A 112 -2.56 -13.97 -14.84
C GLY A 112 -1.49 -13.04 -15.41
N CYS A 113 -0.22 -13.40 -15.23
CA CYS A 113 0.77 -13.09 -16.27
C CYS A 113 0.30 -13.77 -17.57
N ARG A 114 0.29 -13.04 -18.69
CA ARG A 114 0.08 -13.66 -19.99
C ARG A 114 1.16 -14.75 -20.20
N ARG A 115 0.79 -15.80 -20.96
CA ARG A 115 1.55 -17.02 -21.33
C ARG A 115 3.04 -16.90 -21.72
N SER A 116 3.62 -15.71 -21.76
CA SER A 116 4.99 -15.48 -22.21
C SER A 116 6.03 -15.43 -21.07
N TRP A 117 5.64 -15.15 -19.82
CA TRP A 117 6.56 -15.04 -18.68
C TRP A 117 5.90 -15.51 -17.38
N SER A 118 6.63 -16.26 -16.56
CA SER A 118 6.21 -16.63 -15.20
C SER A 118 6.47 -15.49 -14.22
N LEU A 119 5.77 -15.47 -13.08
CA LEU A 119 6.05 -14.48 -12.03
C LEU A 119 7.45 -14.66 -11.45
N GLU A 120 7.93 -15.90 -11.30
CA GLU A 120 9.29 -16.19 -10.84
C GLU A 120 10.35 -15.52 -11.73
N GLU A 121 10.21 -15.64 -13.06
CA GLU A 121 11.11 -14.97 -14.02
C GLU A 121 11.11 -13.45 -13.84
N LEU A 122 9.95 -12.86 -13.56
CA LEU A 122 9.81 -11.43 -13.34
C LEU A 122 10.40 -10.99 -11.99
N LEU A 123 10.19 -11.77 -10.92
CA LEU A 123 10.75 -11.51 -9.59
C LEU A 123 12.27 -11.58 -9.59
N VAL A 124 12.87 -12.51 -10.33
CA VAL A 124 14.34 -12.58 -10.52
C VAL A 124 14.91 -11.28 -11.10
N MET A 125 14.14 -10.60 -11.94
CA MET A 125 14.57 -9.34 -12.54
C MET A 125 14.38 -8.14 -11.63
N MET A 126 13.74 -8.25 -10.46
CA MET A 126 13.56 -7.10 -9.58
C MET A 126 14.88 -6.52 -9.11
N ALA A 127 14.84 -5.25 -8.70
CA ALA A 127 15.95 -4.66 -7.95
C ALA A 127 16.26 -5.52 -6.71
N PRO A 128 17.52 -5.50 -6.20
CA PRO A 128 17.87 -6.19 -4.95
C PRO A 128 16.87 -5.86 -3.84
N ASP A 129 16.76 -6.72 -2.83
CA ASP A 129 15.79 -6.61 -1.73
C ASP A 129 14.40 -6.15 -2.18
N GLY A 130 13.86 -6.81 -3.21
CA GLY A 130 12.53 -6.53 -3.72
C GLY A 130 11.46 -6.66 -2.64
N ILE A 131 10.37 -5.92 -2.82
CA ILE A 131 9.16 -6.02 -1.99
C ILE A 131 8.02 -6.44 -2.92
N VAL A 132 7.26 -7.47 -2.56
CA VAL A 132 6.15 -7.97 -3.37
C VAL A 132 4.89 -8.08 -2.53
N PHE A 133 3.81 -7.45 -2.99
CA PHE A 133 2.49 -7.61 -2.40
C PHE A 133 1.64 -8.50 -3.30
N VAL A 134 1.10 -9.56 -2.70
CA VAL A 134 0.28 -10.58 -3.35
C VAL A 134 -1.15 -10.40 -2.84
N LEU A 135 -1.97 -9.65 -3.56
CA LEU A 135 -3.22 -9.11 -3.03
C LEU A 135 -4.46 -9.94 -3.40
N SER A 136 -4.33 -10.96 -4.25
CA SER A 136 -5.47 -11.85 -4.56
C SER A 136 -5.79 -12.80 -3.42
N ASP A 137 -7.09 -12.95 -3.18
CA ASP A 137 -7.71 -13.92 -2.26
C ASP A 137 -8.84 -14.67 -3.00
N PRO A 138 -9.04 -15.98 -2.78
CA PRO A 138 -8.27 -16.94 -1.98
C PRO A 138 -7.04 -17.54 -2.68
N ASP A 139 -6.91 -17.32 -3.98
CA ASP A 139 -5.86 -17.89 -4.83
C ASP A 139 -4.81 -16.81 -5.15
N PRO A 140 -3.68 -16.77 -4.41
CA PRO A 140 -2.65 -15.74 -4.58
C PRO A 140 -1.96 -15.84 -5.95
N GLU A 141 -1.51 -14.71 -6.50
CA GLU A 141 -0.84 -14.67 -7.81
C GLU A 141 0.41 -15.55 -7.84
N ILE A 142 1.14 -15.58 -6.73
CA ILE A 142 2.29 -16.46 -6.48
C ILE A 142 2.28 -16.88 -5.02
N HIS A 143 2.62 -18.14 -4.76
CA HIS A 143 2.71 -18.63 -3.39
C HIS A 143 3.80 -17.87 -2.61
N PRO A 144 3.55 -17.38 -1.37
CA PRO A 144 4.51 -16.58 -0.60
C PRO A 144 5.87 -17.25 -0.41
N GLY A 145 5.87 -18.56 -0.10
CA GLY A 145 7.12 -19.32 0.02
C GLY A 145 7.91 -19.48 -1.28
N VAL A 146 7.29 -19.26 -2.44
CA VAL A 146 7.99 -19.19 -3.73
C VAL A 146 8.51 -17.77 -3.95
N ALA A 147 7.69 -16.74 -3.72
CA ALA A 147 8.11 -15.34 -3.85
C ALA A 147 9.30 -14.99 -2.94
N ALA A 148 9.29 -15.46 -1.68
CA ALA A 148 10.34 -15.21 -0.69
C ALA A 148 11.73 -15.73 -1.10
N LYS A 149 11.84 -16.57 -2.14
CA LYS A 149 13.13 -16.99 -2.71
C LYS A 149 13.80 -15.90 -3.55
N TYR A 150 13.03 -14.92 -4.01
CA TYR A 150 13.47 -13.90 -4.97
C TYR A 150 13.49 -12.50 -4.39
N VAL A 151 12.70 -12.24 -3.34
CA VAL A 151 12.50 -10.91 -2.79
C VAL A 151 12.67 -10.90 -1.28
N ALA A 152 13.04 -9.76 -0.72
CA ALA A 152 13.32 -9.64 0.72
C ALA A 152 12.04 -9.57 1.56
N VAL A 153 10.95 -9.05 0.99
CA VAL A 153 9.70 -8.84 1.71
C VAL A 153 8.52 -9.31 0.87
N VAL A 154 7.64 -10.09 1.48
CA VAL A 154 6.38 -10.53 0.90
C VAL A 154 5.25 -10.13 1.85
N ALA A 155 4.25 -9.40 1.33
CA ALA A 155 2.99 -9.19 2.03
C ALA A 155 1.84 -9.79 1.22
N ILE A 156 0.80 -10.27 1.89
CA ILE A 156 -0.27 -11.04 1.24
C ILE A 156 -1.64 -10.73 1.82
N GLY A 157 -2.71 -10.84 1.03
CA GLY A 157 -4.09 -10.65 1.52
C GLY A 157 -4.61 -11.75 2.46
N ARG A 158 -3.95 -12.92 2.49
CA ARG A 158 -4.38 -14.11 3.23
C ARG A 158 -3.86 -14.15 4.67
N SER A 159 -4.66 -14.71 5.58
CA SER A 159 -4.39 -14.76 7.04
C SER A 159 -3.47 -15.88 7.49
N ASP A 160 -3.18 -16.86 6.64
CA ASP A 160 -2.30 -17.99 6.95
C ASP A 160 -0.80 -17.66 6.81
N PHE A 161 -0.45 -16.39 6.53
CA PHE A 161 0.92 -15.92 6.34
C PHE A 161 1.24 -14.69 7.19
N CYS A 162 2.53 -14.46 7.41
CA CYS A 162 3.00 -13.23 8.05
C CYS A 162 2.76 -12.03 7.12
N SER A 163 2.65 -10.82 7.68
CA SER A 163 2.36 -9.59 6.94
C SER A 163 1.05 -9.63 6.14
N GLN A 164 -0.04 -10.05 6.79
CA GLN A 164 -1.36 -10.01 6.18
C GLN A 164 -1.81 -8.56 5.92
N ILE A 165 -2.12 -8.23 4.67
CA ILE A 165 -2.78 -6.99 4.27
C ILE A 165 -4.28 -7.18 4.51
N ASN A 166 -4.75 -6.70 5.66
CA ASN A 166 -6.15 -6.83 6.06
C ASN A 166 -6.71 -5.50 6.53
N SER A 167 -7.77 -5.04 5.87
CA SER A 167 -8.45 -3.79 6.14
C SER A 167 -9.11 -3.73 7.52
N VAL A 168 -9.39 -4.86 8.16
CA VAL A 168 -9.91 -4.94 9.54
C VAL A 168 -9.02 -4.20 10.54
N LEU A 169 -7.72 -4.09 10.26
CA LEU A 169 -6.76 -3.33 11.07
C LEU A 169 -7.14 -1.84 11.21
N VAL A 170 -7.74 -1.28 10.18
CA VAL A 170 -7.84 0.18 10.00
C VAL A 170 -9.28 0.64 9.85
N PHE A 171 -10.13 -0.17 9.24
CA PHE A 171 -11.50 0.19 8.91
C PHE A 171 -12.32 0.62 10.14
N PRO A 172 -12.38 -0.17 11.25
CA PRO A 172 -13.17 0.24 12.40
C PRO A 172 -12.69 1.57 13.00
N GLY A 173 -11.37 1.74 13.12
CA GLY A 173 -10.78 2.96 13.68
C GLY A 173 -11.06 4.19 12.81
N VAL A 174 -10.72 4.12 11.53
CA VAL A 174 -10.93 5.23 10.59
C VAL A 174 -12.41 5.59 10.46
N PHE A 175 -13.28 4.59 10.42
CA PHE A 175 -14.72 4.84 10.36
C PHE A 175 -15.25 5.49 11.64
N CYS A 176 -14.82 5.02 12.82
CA CYS A 176 -15.14 5.66 14.09
C CYS A 176 -14.67 7.12 14.14
N GLY A 177 -13.41 7.39 13.79
CA GLY A 177 -12.91 8.78 13.77
C GLY A 177 -13.64 9.69 12.80
N ALA A 178 -14.16 9.15 11.69
CA ALA A 178 -14.99 9.92 10.76
C ALA A 178 -16.40 10.21 11.32
N LEU A 179 -16.96 9.29 12.11
CA LEU A 179 -18.22 9.52 12.84
C LEU A 179 -18.03 10.56 13.94
N ASP A 180 -16.93 10.48 14.69
CA ASP A 180 -16.61 11.43 15.77
C ASP A 180 -16.35 12.85 15.22
N ALA A 181 -15.79 12.96 14.02
CA ALA A 181 -15.66 14.24 13.30
C ALA A 181 -16.97 14.74 12.66
N GLU A 182 -18.07 13.98 12.73
CA GLU A 182 -19.35 14.30 12.08
C GLU A 182 -19.23 14.57 10.56
N THR A 183 -18.24 13.96 9.90
CA THR A 183 -17.98 14.22 8.48
C THR A 183 -18.82 13.34 7.56
N SER A 184 -19.19 13.86 6.39
CA SER A 184 -19.94 13.11 5.37
C SER A 184 -19.03 12.33 4.41
N ARG A 185 -17.70 12.46 4.52
CA ARG A 185 -16.75 11.87 3.56
C ARG A 185 -15.44 11.44 4.19
N ILE A 186 -14.95 10.27 3.80
CA ILE A 186 -13.55 9.87 4.02
C ILE A 186 -12.67 10.56 2.98
N THR A 187 -11.75 11.40 3.44
CA THR A 187 -10.83 12.13 2.54
C THR A 187 -9.45 11.48 2.44
N GLU A 188 -8.71 11.80 1.37
CA GLU A 188 -7.31 11.37 1.21
C GLU A 188 -6.42 11.85 2.37
N LYS A 189 -6.71 13.03 2.93
CA LYS A 189 -5.98 13.57 4.09
C LYS A 189 -6.19 12.71 5.33
N MET A 190 -7.43 12.33 5.60
CA MET A 190 -7.80 11.46 6.72
C MET A 190 -7.11 10.09 6.60
N MET A 191 -7.13 9.49 5.41
CA MET A 191 -6.42 8.23 5.17
C MET A 191 -4.92 8.36 5.41
N VAL A 192 -4.29 9.44 4.93
CA VAL A 192 -2.86 9.69 5.17
C VAL A 192 -2.55 9.92 6.65
N ALA A 193 -3.39 10.66 7.38
CA ALA A 193 -3.23 10.86 8.82
C ALA A 193 -3.34 9.54 9.59
N ALA A 194 -4.29 8.68 9.22
CA ALA A 194 -4.41 7.34 9.78
C ALA A 194 -3.15 6.49 9.52
N VAL A 195 -2.61 6.50 8.30
CA VAL A 195 -1.35 5.80 7.97
C VAL A 195 -0.19 6.27 8.85
N GLU A 196 -0.02 7.59 9.02
CA GLU A 196 1.04 8.17 9.88
C GLU A 196 0.89 7.69 11.33
N ALA A 197 -0.33 7.74 11.88
CA ALA A 197 -0.60 7.36 13.27
C ALA A 197 -0.40 5.85 13.51
N ILE A 198 -0.87 5.01 12.59
CA ILE A 198 -0.68 3.55 12.64
C ILE A 198 0.81 3.21 12.61
N PHE A 199 1.57 3.84 11.72
CA PHE A 199 3.02 3.63 11.62
C PHE A 199 3.72 3.97 12.93
N CYS A 200 3.37 5.08 13.57
CA CYS A 200 3.97 5.51 14.85
C CYS A 200 3.66 4.56 16.01
N VAL A 201 2.45 3.99 16.05
CA VAL A 201 2.02 3.14 17.18
C VAL A 201 2.49 1.69 17.04
N ALA A 202 2.72 1.25 15.81
CA ALA A 202 3.18 -0.11 15.51
C ALA A 202 4.69 -0.21 15.23
N SER A 203 5.47 0.88 15.43
CA SER A 203 6.90 0.93 15.12
C SER A 203 7.70 -0.24 15.70
N ASP A 204 7.31 -0.68 16.88
CA ASP A 204 8.01 -1.67 17.70
C ASP A 204 7.67 -3.11 17.26
N ASP A 205 6.56 -3.28 16.53
CA ASP A 205 6.07 -4.58 16.06
C ASP A 205 6.75 -5.00 14.75
N PHE A 206 7.40 -4.10 14.04
CA PHE A 206 7.82 -4.33 12.67
C PHE A 206 9.10 -5.15 12.53
N THR A 207 9.06 -6.17 11.67
CA THR A 207 10.22 -6.94 11.20
C THR A 207 10.10 -7.18 9.70
N LEU A 208 11.14 -7.67 9.02
CA LEU A 208 11.08 -7.93 7.57
C LEU A 208 10.00 -8.96 7.20
N ASP A 209 9.73 -9.91 8.10
CA ASP A 209 8.66 -10.90 7.93
C ASP A 209 7.28 -10.35 8.38
N ARG A 210 7.25 -9.25 9.15
CA ARG A 210 6.05 -8.63 9.71
C ARG A 210 6.08 -7.12 9.48
N ILE A 211 5.77 -6.70 8.26
CA ILE A 211 5.71 -5.29 7.84
C ILE A 211 4.31 -4.68 8.00
N VAL A 212 3.32 -5.50 8.36
CA VAL A 212 1.97 -5.07 8.71
C VAL A 212 1.74 -5.31 10.21
N PRO A 213 1.09 -4.39 10.94
CA PRO A 213 0.81 -4.59 12.36
C PRO A 213 -0.04 -5.83 12.63
N SER A 214 0.06 -6.37 13.84
CA SER A 214 -0.79 -7.48 14.29
C SER A 214 -2.26 -7.07 14.33
N LEU A 215 -3.17 -7.97 13.91
CA LEU A 215 -4.63 -7.82 14.08
C LEU A 215 -5.05 -7.67 15.55
N LEU A 216 -4.21 -8.12 16.48
CA LEU A 216 -4.46 -8.03 17.92
C LEU A 216 -3.86 -6.77 18.56
N ASN A 217 -3.22 -5.89 17.77
CA ASN A 217 -2.75 -4.62 18.27
C ASN A 217 -3.88 -3.58 18.22
N PHE A 218 -4.71 -3.57 19.27
CA PHE A 218 -5.88 -2.67 19.37
C PHE A 218 -5.52 -1.18 19.32
N ARG A 219 -4.27 -0.82 19.64
CA ARG A 219 -3.80 0.57 19.56
C ARG A 219 -3.81 1.09 18.12
N VAL A 220 -3.70 0.21 17.12
CA VAL A 220 -3.76 0.56 15.69
C VAL A 220 -5.12 1.17 15.33
N GLY A 221 -6.21 0.56 15.81
CA GLY A 221 -7.56 1.06 15.59
C GLY A 221 -7.79 2.41 16.27
N GLU A 222 -7.39 2.52 17.54
CA GLU A 222 -7.50 3.77 18.31
C GLU A 222 -6.70 4.92 17.67
N ALA A 223 -5.46 4.66 17.24
CA ALA A 223 -4.63 5.64 16.57
C ALA A 223 -5.23 6.09 15.23
N GLY A 224 -5.79 5.15 14.47
CA GLY A 224 -6.49 5.44 13.23
C GLY A 224 -7.70 6.34 13.44
N ALA A 225 -8.48 6.11 14.50
CA ALA A 225 -9.65 6.94 14.85
C ALA A 225 -9.25 8.37 15.20
N LEU A 226 -8.35 8.54 16.18
CA LEU A 226 -7.92 9.85 16.67
C LEU A 226 -7.29 10.70 15.56
N ALA A 227 -6.45 10.10 14.70
CA ALA A 227 -5.82 10.82 13.60
C ALA A 227 -6.81 11.21 12.51
N THR A 228 -7.81 10.36 12.27
CA THR A 228 -8.88 10.62 11.31
C THR A 228 -9.74 11.80 11.76
N GLU A 229 -10.17 11.79 13.02
CA GLU A 229 -10.96 12.86 13.63
C GLU A 229 -10.21 14.20 13.58
N ALA A 230 -8.97 14.22 14.08
CA ALA A 230 -8.14 15.43 14.13
C ALA A 230 -7.82 16.00 12.74
N SER A 231 -7.75 15.15 11.70
CA SER A 231 -7.50 15.61 10.33
C SER A 231 -8.66 16.39 9.73
N ASP A 232 -9.89 16.16 10.17
CA ASP A 232 -11.07 16.87 9.67
C ASP A 232 -11.19 18.25 10.35
N VAL A 233 -10.95 18.32 11.67
CA VAL A 233 -10.94 19.56 12.45
C VAL A 233 -9.91 20.59 11.94
N ALA A 234 -8.82 20.12 11.31
CA ALA A 234 -7.77 20.95 10.75
C ALA A 234 -8.01 21.42 9.31
N GLY A 235 -9.15 21.05 8.70
CA GLY A 235 -9.51 21.31 7.29
C GLY A 235 -10.51 22.42 7.09
#